data_AF-A0A5R2N4A5-F1
#
_entry.id   AF-A0A5R2N4A5-F1
#
_cell.length_a   1.000
_cell.length_b   1.000
_cell.length_c   1.000
_cell.angle_alpha   90.00
_cell.angle_beta   90.00
_cell.angle_gamma   90.00
#
_symmetry.space_group_name_H-M   'P 1'
#
loop_
_entity.id
_entity.type
_entity.pdbx_description
1 polymer ?
#
loop_
_entity_poly.entity_id
_entity_poly.type
_entity_poly.pdbx_seq_one_letter_code
_entity_poly.pdbx_strand_id
1 'polypeptide(L)'
;GMKLAPDHVYVIAPDTDLKLVEDRLEVSRPSEPRGHRHPVDVLFASIARERRERSVAIVLYGTGSNGTEGLKEIRAEGGMSMVQAPGTAKCDGMPRSAISAGLADHVLAPEKMPEALLAYVHHGYVSAPAEVEAVVPKGEATIEDVLEVVRARDGHDFGSYKRNTLRRRVHRRMGLR
;
A
#
# COMPACT_ATOMS: atom_id res chain seq x y z
N GLY A 1 23.21 -1.33 5.18
CA GLY A 1 22.62 -0.87 3.91
C GLY A 1 22.86 0.61 3.57
N MET A 2 22.36 1.04 2.41
CA MET A 2 22.36 2.42 1.89
C MET A 2 21.15 3.20 2.42
N LYS A 3 21.32 4.43 2.91
CA LYS A 3 20.18 5.23 3.42
C LYS A 3 19.28 5.69 2.26
N LEU A 4 17.95 5.67 2.47
CA LEU A 4 17.00 6.26 1.53
C LEU A 4 17.08 7.79 1.54
N ALA A 5 17.01 8.38 0.36
CA ALA A 5 16.92 9.83 0.16
C ALA A 5 15.74 10.17 -0.78
N PRO A 6 15.05 11.31 -0.58
CA PRO A 6 14.11 11.86 -1.57
C PRO A 6 14.77 12.09 -2.93
N ASP A 7 13.99 12.12 -4.00
CA ASP A 7 14.45 12.41 -5.37
C ASP A 7 15.47 11.40 -5.94
N HIS A 8 15.43 10.16 -5.45
CA HIS A 8 16.29 9.06 -5.91
C HIS A 8 15.46 7.85 -6.37
N VAL A 9 15.94 7.20 -7.44
CA VAL A 9 15.43 5.90 -7.91
C VAL A 9 16.50 4.85 -7.66
N TYR A 10 16.15 3.82 -6.90
CA TYR A 10 17.04 2.72 -6.57
C TYR A 10 16.65 1.48 -7.37
N VAL A 11 17.61 0.90 -8.07
CA VAL A 11 17.42 -0.31 -8.88
C VAL A 11 18.22 -1.45 -8.26
N ILE A 12 17.54 -2.57 -8.00
CA ILE A 12 18.17 -3.77 -7.44
C ILE A 12 19.14 -4.39 -8.45
N ALA A 13 20.28 -4.90 -7.96
CA ALA A 13 21.21 -5.66 -8.78
C ALA A 13 20.63 -7.05 -9.13
N PRO A 14 20.94 -7.62 -10.32
CA PRO A 14 20.51 -8.97 -10.66
C PRO A 14 20.94 -10.01 -9.61
N ASP A 15 20.13 -11.05 -9.44
CA ASP A 15 20.42 -12.19 -8.56
C ASP A 15 20.64 -11.82 -7.07
N THR A 16 19.95 -10.76 -6.61
CA THR A 16 19.95 -10.33 -5.21
C THR A 16 18.54 -10.12 -4.68
N ASP A 17 18.40 -10.15 -3.35
CA ASP A 17 17.22 -9.68 -2.64
C ASP A 17 17.50 -8.28 -2.09
N LEU A 18 16.47 -7.42 -2.08
CA LEU A 18 16.53 -6.07 -1.53
C LEU A 18 15.48 -5.94 -0.43
N LYS A 19 15.88 -5.41 0.72
CA LYS A 19 14.99 -5.12 1.86
C LYS A 19 15.20 -3.70 2.35
N LEU A 20 14.16 -3.11 2.91
CA LEU A 20 14.26 -1.92 3.74
C LEU A 20 14.33 -2.35 5.21
N VAL A 21 15.38 -1.95 5.92
CA VAL A 21 15.56 -2.21 7.35
C VAL A 21 16.14 -0.95 7.99
N GLU A 22 15.50 -0.42 9.02
CA GLU A 22 16.00 0.75 9.76
C GLU A 22 16.37 1.93 8.84
N ASP A 23 15.46 2.25 7.90
CA ASP A 23 15.65 3.34 6.93
C ASP A 23 16.78 3.13 5.90
N ARG A 24 17.30 1.90 5.82
CA ARG A 24 18.39 1.52 4.92
C ARG A 24 18.01 0.38 3.98
N LEU A 25 18.38 0.54 2.71
CA LEU A 25 18.34 -0.49 1.69
C LEU A 25 19.46 -1.49 1.91
N GLU A 26 19.08 -2.73 2.17
CA GLU A 26 19.98 -3.85 2.41
C GLU A 26 19.88 -4.85 1.27
N VAL A 27 21.04 -5.19 0.70
CA VAL A 27 21.14 -6.18 -0.38
C VAL A 27 21.71 -7.46 0.19
N SER A 28 21.07 -8.58 -0.10
CA SER A 28 21.52 -9.91 0.31
C SER A 28 21.46 -10.89 -0.84
N ARG A 29 22.15 -12.03 -0.69
CA ARG A 29 21.96 -13.15 -1.61
C ARG A 29 20.56 -13.75 -1.39
N PRO A 30 19.87 -14.19 -2.45
CA PRO A 30 18.56 -14.81 -2.30
C PRO A 30 18.64 -16.08 -1.46
N SER A 31 17.75 -16.22 -0.49
CA SER A 31 17.74 -17.40 0.40
C SER A 31 17.14 -18.64 -0.24
N GLU A 32 16.32 -18.47 -1.27
CA GLU A 32 15.61 -19.56 -1.94
C GLU A 32 16.24 -19.94 -3.29
N PRO A 33 15.99 -21.16 -3.81
CA PRO A 33 16.38 -21.56 -5.16
C PRO A 33 15.65 -20.78 -6.25
N ARG A 34 16.27 -20.62 -7.43
CA ARG A 34 15.62 -20.01 -8.60
C ARG A 34 14.29 -20.73 -8.91
N GLY A 35 13.26 -19.98 -9.27
CA GLY A 35 11.90 -20.49 -9.52
C GLY A 35 10.96 -20.45 -8.32
N HIS A 36 11.49 -20.45 -7.10
CA HIS A 36 10.69 -20.22 -5.87
C HIS A 36 10.86 -18.80 -5.31
N ARG A 37 11.86 -18.07 -5.81
CA ARG A 37 12.18 -16.73 -5.34
C ARG A 37 11.08 -15.73 -5.66
N HIS A 38 10.72 -14.97 -4.63
CA HIS A 38 9.78 -13.87 -4.71
C HIS A 38 10.39 -12.55 -4.19
N PRO A 39 11.42 -11.99 -4.86
CA PRO A 39 12.12 -10.80 -4.39
C PRO A 39 11.23 -9.55 -4.27
N VAL A 40 10.16 -9.44 -5.06
CA VAL A 40 9.21 -8.32 -4.94
C VAL A 40 8.37 -8.47 -3.69
N ASP A 41 7.91 -9.69 -3.37
CA ASP A 41 7.20 -9.97 -2.11
C ASP A 41 8.08 -9.66 -0.90
N VAL A 42 9.34 -10.08 -0.93
CA VAL A 42 10.33 -9.79 0.11
C VAL A 42 10.54 -8.28 0.31
N LEU A 43 10.71 -7.54 -0.78
CA LEU A 43 10.86 -6.08 -0.74
C LEU A 43 9.62 -5.41 -0.16
N PHE A 44 8.44 -5.74 -0.69
CA PHE A 44 7.18 -5.15 -0.24
C PHE A 44 6.87 -5.43 1.22
N ALA A 45 7.08 -6.67 1.69
CA ALA A 45 6.91 -7.01 3.10
C ALA A 45 7.82 -6.17 4.01
N SER A 46 9.08 -5.97 3.62
CA SER A 46 10.00 -5.11 4.38
C SER A 46 9.56 -3.64 4.39
N ILE A 47 9.11 -3.10 3.25
CA ILE A 47 8.61 -1.73 3.15
C ILE A 47 7.33 -1.56 3.98
N ALA A 48 6.40 -2.52 3.92
CA ALA A 48 5.17 -2.51 4.71
C ALA A 48 5.49 -2.39 6.21
N ARG A 49 6.42 -3.18 6.71
CA ARG A 49 6.81 -3.17 8.12
C ARG A 49 7.46 -1.85 8.55
N GLU A 50 8.34 -1.29 7.72
CA GLU A 50 9.11 -0.07 8.04
C GLU A 50 8.34 1.24 7.79
N ARG A 51 7.41 1.26 6.81
CA ARG A 51 6.70 2.48 6.38
C ARG A 51 5.20 2.46 6.63
N ARG A 52 4.62 1.30 6.87
CA ARG A 52 3.20 1.09 7.17
C ARG A 52 2.29 1.86 6.20
N GLU A 53 1.42 2.72 6.71
CA GLU A 53 0.48 3.53 5.92
C GLU A 53 1.14 4.47 4.90
N ARG A 54 2.43 4.79 5.08
CA ARG A 54 3.19 5.65 4.16
C ARG A 54 3.79 4.87 2.99
N SER A 55 3.59 3.56 2.94
CA SER A 55 4.03 2.74 1.82
C SER A 55 3.07 2.82 0.65
N VAL A 56 3.64 2.85 -0.56
CA VAL A 56 2.92 2.65 -1.81
C VAL A 56 3.65 1.56 -2.58
N ALA A 57 2.90 0.54 -2.99
CA ALA A 57 3.41 -0.55 -3.81
C ALA A 57 2.72 -0.55 -5.17
N ILE A 58 3.53 -0.66 -6.22
CA ILE A 58 3.06 -0.65 -7.61
C ILE A 58 3.53 -1.93 -8.29
N VAL A 59 2.59 -2.74 -8.80
CA VAL A 59 2.89 -3.94 -9.58
C VAL A 59 2.64 -3.66 -11.07
N LEU A 60 3.70 -3.78 -11.85
CA LEU A 60 3.66 -3.64 -13.32
C LEU A 60 3.61 -5.01 -14.01
N TYR A 61 3.68 -5.00 -15.34
CA TYR A 61 3.73 -6.21 -16.17
C TYR A 61 4.85 -7.15 -15.72
N GLY A 62 4.57 -8.45 -15.80
CA GLY A 62 5.48 -9.50 -15.35
C GLY A 62 4.81 -10.86 -15.33
N THR A 63 5.61 -11.91 -15.26
CA THR A 63 5.15 -13.30 -15.23
C THR A 63 5.05 -13.83 -13.80
N GLY A 64 4.12 -14.77 -13.56
CA GLY A 64 3.95 -15.40 -12.25
C GLY A 64 3.18 -14.51 -11.26
N SER A 65 3.42 -14.72 -9.96
CA SER A 65 2.66 -14.09 -8.85
C SER A 65 3.52 -13.20 -7.94
N ASN A 66 4.80 -13.01 -8.27
CA ASN A 66 5.76 -12.28 -7.45
C ASN A 66 5.30 -10.83 -7.20
N GLY A 67 5.05 -10.48 -5.96
CA GLY A 67 4.47 -9.21 -5.53
C GLY A 67 3.06 -9.32 -4.95
N THR A 68 2.36 -10.45 -5.15
CA THR A 68 0.99 -10.65 -4.63
C THR A 68 0.97 -10.74 -3.11
N GLU A 69 1.83 -11.55 -2.49
CA GLU A 69 1.85 -11.69 -1.03
C GLU A 69 2.40 -10.42 -0.37
N GLY A 70 3.39 -9.78 -0.99
CA GLY A 70 3.91 -8.49 -0.57
C GLY A 70 2.86 -7.37 -0.61
N LEU A 71 1.99 -7.36 -1.63
CA LEU A 71 0.87 -6.41 -1.68
C LEU A 71 -0.12 -6.64 -0.52
N LYS A 72 -0.33 -7.89 -0.12
CA LYS A 72 -1.18 -8.21 1.04
C LYS A 72 -0.60 -7.62 2.31
N GLU A 73 0.72 -7.70 2.53
CA GLU A 73 1.40 -7.06 3.66
C GLU A 73 1.29 -5.53 3.62
N ILE A 74 1.52 -4.91 2.44
CA ILE A 74 1.38 -3.46 2.25
C ILE A 74 -0.03 -3.01 2.65
N ARG A 75 -1.07 -3.72 2.20
CA ARG A 75 -2.46 -3.38 2.53
C ARG A 75 -2.80 -3.65 3.98
N ALA A 76 -2.28 -4.72 4.57
CA ALA A 76 -2.49 -5.05 5.99
C ALA A 76 -2.01 -3.92 6.90
N GLU A 77 -0.87 -3.32 6.57
CA GLU A 77 -0.29 -2.17 7.27
C GLU A 77 -0.88 -0.81 6.85
N GLY A 78 -1.87 -0.81 5.96
CA GLY A 78 -2.60 0.39 5.53
C GLY A 78 -1.91 1.21 4.44
N GLY A 79 -0.84 0.70 3.81
CA GLY A 79 -0.26 1.29 2.60
C GLY A 79 -1.19 1.20 1.39
N MET A 80 -0.85 1.86 0.28
CA MET A 80 -1.62 1.82 -0.97
C MET A 80 -1.03 0.82 -1.95
N SER A 81 -1.91 0.17 -2.71
CA SER A 81 -1.56 -0.75 -3.80
C SER A 81 -2.09 -0.26 -5.14
N MET A 82 -1.21 -0.19 -6.14
CA MET A 82 -1.58 0.05 -7.54
C MET A 82 -1.12 -1.10 -8.42
N VAL A 83 -1.93 -1.49 -9.38
CA VAL A 83 -1.63 -2.59 -10.29
C VAL A 83 -1.86 -2.14 -11.74
N GLN A 84 -0.96 -2.52 -12.63
CA GLN A 84 -1.11 -2.25 -14.05
C GLN A 84 -2.35 -2.93 -14.60
N ALA A 85 -3.17 -2.19 -15.35
CA ALA A 85 -4.30 -2.74 -16.06
C ALA A 85 -3.85 -3.87 -17.00
N PRO A 86 -4.39 -5.10 -16.88
CA PRO A 86 -3.93 -6.25 -17.67
C PRO A 86 -3.90 -6.00 -19.19
N GLY A 87 -4.86 -5.22 -19.71
CA GLY A 87 -4.94 -4.87 -21.13
C GLY A 87 -3.80 -3.99 -21.66
N THR A 88 -2.98 -3.39 -20.80
CA THR A 88 -1.79 -2.61 -21.21
C THR A 88 -0.47 -3.36 -20.94
N ALA A 89 -0.54 -4.55 -20.34
CA ALA A 89 0.62 -5.34 -19.96
C ALA A 89 1.01 -6.31 -21.10
N LYS A 90 2.31 -6.38 -21.41
CA LYS A 90 2.83 -7.40 -22.34
C LYS A 90 2.76 -8.82 -21.77
N CYS A 91 2.96 -8.93 -20.45
CA CYS A 91 2.77 -10.13 -19.66
C CYS A 91 1.93 -9.75 -18.44
N ASP A 92 0.73 -10.32 -18.33
CA ASP A 92 -0.26 -9.89 -17.33
C ASP A 92 -0.37 -10.84 -16.13
N GLY A 93 0.53 -11.81 -15.98
CA GLY A 93 0.53 -12.79 -14.88
C GLY A 93 0.56 -12.13 -13.50
N MET A 94 1.56 -11.27 -13.26
CA MET A 94 1.70 -10.55 -11.99
C MET A 94 0.50 -9.62 -11.72
N PRO A 95 0.09 -8.76 -12.68
CA PRO A 95 -1.13 -7.98 -12.54
C PRO A 95 -2.39 -8.79 -12.23
N ARG A 96 -2.66 -9.85 -12.98
CA ARG A 96 -3.84 -10.70 -12.78
C ARG A 96 -3.84 -11.37 -11.42
N SER A 97 -2.68 -11.85 -10.97
CA SER A 97 -2.53 -12.47 -9.66
C SER A 97 -2.94 -11.50 -8.54
N ALA A 98 -2.40 -10.28 -8.57
CA ALA A 98 -2.73 -9.24 -7.60
C ALA A 98 -4.21 -8.81 -7.63
N ILE A 99 -4.78 -8.65 -8.83
CA ILE A 99 -6.19 -8.26 -9.00
C ILE A 99 -7.12 -9.37 -8.51
N SER A 100 -6.86 -10.62 -8.88
CA SER A 100 -7.70 -11.77 -8.50
C SER A 100 -7.69 -12.00 -6.99
N ALA A 101 -6.60 -11.64 -6.31
CA ALA A 101 -6.50 -11.68 -4.86
C ALA A 101 -7.22 -10.50 -4.15
N GLY A 102 -7.81 -9.55 -4.89
CA GLY A 102 -8.47 -8.37 -4.32
C GLY A 102 -7.50 -7.39 -3.66
N LEU A 103 -6.24 -7.38 -4.11
CA LEU A 103 -5.15 -6.62 -3.51
C LEU A 103 -4.79 -5.35 -4.26
N ALA A 104 -5.61 -4.91 -5.22
CA ALA A 104 -5.42 -3.66 -5.94
C ALA A 104 -6.39 -2.60 -5.40
N ASP A 105 -5.88 -1.48 -4.88
CA ASP A 105 -6.71 -0.31 -4.60
C ASP A 105 -6.99 0.47 -5.90
N HIS A 106 -6.01 0.50 -6.83
CA HIS A 106 -6.20 1.01 -8.19
C HIS A 106 -5.72 0.01 -9.24
N VAL A 107 -6.48 -0.10 -10.34
CA VAL A 107 -6.08 -0.84 -11.55
C VAL A 107 -6.06 0.14 -12.71
N LEU A 108 -4.86 0.54 -13.16
CA LEU A 108 -4.67 1.66 -14.06
C LEU A 108 -3.65 1.34 -15.16
N ALA A 109 -3.79 2.00 -16.31
CA ALA A 109 -2.72 2.04 -17.30
C ALA A 109 -1.49 2.77 -16.73
N PRO A 110 -0.24 2.39 -17.06
CA PRO A 110 0.97 3.03 -16.54
C PRO A 110 0.98 4.55 -16.70
N GLU A 111 0.41 5.06 -17.78
CA GLU A 111 0.33 6.49 -18.10
C GLU A 111 -0.57 7.27 -17.13
N LYS A 112 -1.51 6.57 -16.46
CA LYS A 112 -2.45 7.15 -15.49
C LYS A 112 -1.98 7.00 -14.05
N MET A 113 -0.98 6.14 -13.78
CA MET A 113 -0.50 5.89 -12.42
C MET A 113 0.15 7.11 -11.76
N PRO A 114 0.96 7.95 -12.44
CA PRO A 114 1.60 9.10 -11.80
C PRO A 114 0.58 10.09 -11.24
N GLU A 115 -0.48 10.37 -12.00
CA GLU A 115 -1.56 11.28 -11.58
C GLU A 115 -2.26 10.75 -10.31
N ALA A 116 -2.64 9.47 -10.30
CA ALA A 116 -3.26 8.83 -9.14
C ALA A 116 -2.32 8.76 -7.93
N LEU A 117 -1.03 8.46 -8.15
CA LEU A 117 -0.01 8.45 -7.10
C LEU A 117 0.12 9.82 -6.44
N LEU A 118 0.25 10.88 -7.25
CA LEU A 118 0.38 12.25 -6.77
C LEU A 118 -0.87 12.69 -6.02
N ALA A 119 -2.06 12.41 -6.56
CA ALA A 119 -3.32 12.69 -5.88
C ALA A 119 -3.39 12.01 -4.49
N TYR A 120 -2.98 10.75 -4.39
CA TYR A 120 -2.94 10.02 -3.13
C TYR A 120 -1.95 10.62 -2.12
N VAL A 121 -0.69 10.86 -2.52
CA VAL A 121 0.34 11.35 -1.59
C VAL A 121 0.11 12.79 -1.13
N HIS A 122 -0.48 13.62 -2.00
CA HIS A 122 -0.84 15.00 -1.67
C HIS A 122 -2.17 15.13 -0.91
N HIS A 123 -2.95 14.04 -0.79
CA HIS A 123 -4.13 14.06 0.06
C HIS A 123 -3.69 14.35 1.50
N GLY A 124 -4.27 15.39 2.13
CA GLY A 124 -3.80 15.99 3.40
C GLY A 124 -3.65 15.02 4.59
N TYR A 125 -4.17 13.81 4.46
CA TYR A 125 -4.05 12.73 5.45
C TYR A 125 -2.76 11.89 5.29
N VAL A 126 -2.26 11.67 4.07
CA VAL A 126 -0.99 10.93 3.82
C VAL A 126 0.22 11.82 4.13
N SER A 127 0.08 13.13 3.91
CA SER A 127 1.14 14.11 4.13
C SER A 127 1.39 14.45 5.62
N ALA A 128 0.41 14.29 6.51
CA ALA A 128 0.55 14.63 7.94
C ALA A 128 -0.26 13.71 8.89
N PRO A 129 0.06 12.40 9.00
CA PRO A 129 -0.73 11.47 9.81
C PRO A 129 -0.67 11.73 11.33
N ALA A 130 0.23 12.60 11.80
CA ALA A 130 0.46 12.87 13.23
C ALA A 130 -0.17 14.18 13.76
N GLU A 131 -0.56 15.13 12.90
CA GLU A 131 -0.99 16.47 13.33
C GLU A 131 -2.49 16.74 13.12
N VAL A 132 -3.22 15.82 12.50
CA VAL A 132 -4.68 15.96 12.36
C VAL A 132 -5.37 15.48 13.66
N GLU A 133 -5.10 16.17 14.77
CA GLU A 133 -6.19 16.46 15.72
C GLU A 133 -7.19 17.31 14.93
N ALA A 134 -8.05 16.65 14.14
CA ALA A 134 -9.03 17.37 13.35
C ALA A 134 -9.90 18.14 14.34
N VAL A 135 -9.76 19.47 14.33
CA VAL A 135 -10.81 20.37 14.79
C VAL A 135 -12.02 20.02 13.94
N VAL A 136 -12.89 19.18 14.49
CA VAL A 136 -14.16 18.83 13.86
C VAL A 136 -14.93 20.14 13.74
N PRO A 137 -15.26 20.61 12.53
CA PRO A 137 -16.10 21.79 12.38
C PRO A 137 -17.40 21.51 13.14
N LYS A 138 -17.81 22.43 14.03
CA LYS A 138 -19.10 22.33 14.72
C LYS A 138 -20.21 22.19 13.67
N GLY A 139 -20.81 21.01 13.55
CA GLY A 139 -21.93 20.73 12.65
C GLY A 139 -21.72 19.62 11.62
N GLU A 140 -20.52 19.04 11.50
CA GLU A 140 -20.30 17.85 10.66
C GLU A 140 -20.47 16.54 11.46
N ALA A 141 -20.98 15.50 10.78
CA ALA A 141 -21.12 14.17 11.36
C ALA A 141 -19.76 13.62 11.82
N THR A 142 -19.71 13.17 13.06
CA THR A 142 -18.51 12.61 13.70
C THR A 142 -18.28 11.16 13.27
N ILE A 143 -17.08 10.63 13.53
CA ILE A 143 -16.79 9.20 13.33
C ILE A 143 -17.72 8.36 14.22
N GLU A 144 -18.10 8.87 15.40
CA GLU A 144 -19.07 8.24 16.30
C GLU A 144 -20.45 8.08 15.64
N ASP A 145 -20.95 9.15 15.00
CA ASP A 145 -22.25 9.11 14.31
C ASP A 145 -22.24 8.07 13.18
N VAL A 146 -21.14 7.98 12.42
CA VAL A 146 -20.97 6.97 11.36
C VAL A 146 -20.96 5.56 11.95
N LEU A 147 -20.24 5.33 13.04
CA LEU A 147 -20.14 4.00 13.66
C LEU A 147 -21.47 3.56 14.28
N GLU A 148 -22.24 4.49 14.82
CA GLU A 148 -23.59 4.22 15.32
C GLU A 148 -24.53 3.80 14.18
N VAL A 149 -24.49 4.51 13.04
CA VAL A 149 -25.26 4.14 11.85
C VAL A 149 -24.88 2.75 11.33
N VAL A 150 -23.57 2.43 11.26
CA VAL A 150 -23.10 1.11 10.81
C VAL A 150 -23.54 0.01 11.78
N ARG A 151 -23.45 0.25 13.10
CA ARG A 151 -23.92 -0.69 14.11
C ARG A 151 -25.44 -0.92 14.00
N ALA A 152 -26.21 0.14 13.80
CA ALA A 152 -27.67 0.08 13.73
C ALA A 152 -28.17 -0.61 12.44
N ARG A 153 -27.47 -0.45 11.31
CA ARG A 153 -27.87 -1.06 10.02
C ARG A 153 -27.33 -2.47 9.82
N ASP A 154 -26.05 -2.68 10.11
CA ASP A 154 -25.35 -3.90 9.72
C ASP A 154 -24.97 -4.78 10.93
N GLY A 155 -25.27 -4.35 12.16
CA GLY A 155 -24.95 -5.08 13.39
C GLY A 155 -23.46 -5.15 13.74
N HIS A 156 -22.59 -4.54 12.94
CA HIS A 156 -21.13 -4.57 13.16
C HIS A 156 -20.73 -3.55 14.24
N ASP A 157 -20.17 -4.03 15.34
CA ASP A 157 -19.69 -3.20 16.44
C ASP A 157 -18.16 -3.02 16.39
N PHE A 158 -17.72 -1.76 16.26
CA PHE A 158 -16.32 -1.37 16.24
C PHE A 158 -15.86 -0.73 17.56
N GLY A 159 -16.65 -0.82 18.64
CA GLY A 159 -16.34 -0.23 19.94
C GLY A 159 -15.03 -0.73 20.58
N SER A 160 -14.56 -1.92 20.21
CA SER A 160 -13.28 -2.50 20.66
C SER A 160 -12.05 -1.93 19.94
N TYR A 161 -12.24 -1.21 18.82
CA TYR A 161 -11.14 -0.61 18.07
C TYR A 161 -10.79 0.79 18.60
N LYS A 162 -9.49 1.08 18.69
CA LYS A 162 -9.00 2.43 18.99
C LYS A 162 -9.54 3.40 17.93
N ARG A 163 -10.13 4.52 18.36
CA ARG A 163 -10.72 5.55 17.47
C ARG A 163 -9.74 6.05 16.43
N ASN A 164 -8.48 6.28 16.83
CA ASN A 164 -7.43 6.69 15.90
C ASN A 164 -7.25 5.67 14.77
N THR A 165 -7.29 4.37 15.05
CA THR A 165 -7.21 3.32 14.02
C THR A 165 -8.39 3.38 13.04
N LEU A 166 -9.62 3.60 13.53
CA LEU A 166 -10.81 3.69 12.68
C LEU A 166 -10.78 4.94 11.81
N ARG A 167 -10.52 6.12 12.40
CA ARG A 167 -10.35 7.38 11.64
C ARG A 167 -9.28 7.21 10.58
N ARG A 168 -8.13 6.63 10.94
CA ARG A 168 -7.03 6.38 10.01
C ARG A 168 -7.45 5.50 8.81
N ARG A 169 -8.19 4.41 9.06
CA ARG A 169 -8.69 3.50 8.02
C ARG A 169 -9.75 4.15 7.12
N VAL A 170 -10.66 4.96 7.68
CA VAL A 170 -11.67 5.70 6.92
C VAL A 170 -11.02 6.74 6.02
N HIS A 171 -10.12 7.57 6.56
CA HIS A 171 -9.45 8.61 5.78
C HIS A 171 -8.56 8.03 4.68
N ARG A 172 -7.81 6.93 4.97
CA ARG A 172 -7.12 6.16 3.93
C ARG A 172 -8.09 5.80 2.81
N ARG A 173 -9.27 5.27 3.14
CA ARG A 173 -10.26 4.84 2.14
C ARG A 173 -10.84 6.00 1.34
N MET A 174 -10.96 7.19 1.94
CA MET A 174 -11.37 8.40 1.23
C MET A 174 -10.34 8.89 0.22
N GLY A 175 -9.04 8.73 0.52
CA GLY A 175 -7.95 9.11 -0.39
C GLY A 175 -7.72 8.16 -1.58
N LEU A 176 -8.42 7.02 -1.63
CA LEU A 176 -8.34 6.05 -2.74
C LEU A 176 -9.41 6.29 -3.83
N ARG A 177 -10.05 7.46 -3.84
CA ARG A 177 -11.15 7.79 -4.76
C ARG A 177 -10.65 8.49 -6.02
#